data_AF-A0A8J4PPL7-F1
#
_entry.id   AF-A0A8J4PPL7-F1
#
_cell.length_a   1.000
_cell.length_b   1.000
_cell.length_c   1.000
_cell.angle_alpha   90.00
_cell.angle_beta   90.00
_cell.angle_gamma   90.00
#
_symmetry.space_group_name_H-M   'P 1'
#
loop_
_entity.id
_entity.type
_entity.pdbx_description
1 polymer ?
#
loop_
_entity_poly.entity_id
_entity_poly.type
_entity_poly.pdbx_seq_one_letter_code
_entity_poly.pdbx_strand_id
1 'polypeptide(L)'
;MDQTYSVYNRETAQRIQHFFNRVALAYRQNAIPREMALALLNATFGPTEGPRYIEGIDLIDRPLPPLTENFSVDDLMRECYDLRILAIEFAEIQEERNRGHQQ
;
A
#
# COMPACT_ATOMS: atom_id res chain seq x y z
N MET A 1 -11.97 26.27 -5.65
CA MET A 1 -11.07 25.19 -5.17
C MET A 1 -11.88 23.91 -5.16
N ASP A 2 -11.56 22.98 -6.05
CA ASP A 2 -12.35 21.78 -6.34
C ASP A 2 -12.47 20.84 -5.13
N GLN A 3 -13.71 20.59 -4.71
CA GLN A 3 -14.04 19.63 -3.64
C GLN A 3 -13.72 18.18 -4.03
N THR A 4 -13.53 17.91 -5.32
CA THR A 4 -13.19 16.59 -5.89
C THR A 4 -11.82 16.08 -5.44
N TYR A 5 -10.86 16.99 -5.21
CA TYR A 5 -9.51 16.65 -4.72
C TYR A 5 -9.49 16.17 -3.26
N SER A 6 -10.48 16.60 -2.46
CA SER A 6 -10.50 16.34 -1.02
C SER A 6 -11.01 14.95 -0.65
N VAL A 7 -11.87 14.34 -1.49
CA VAL A 7 -12.47 13.03 -1.21
C VAL A 7 -11.55 11.91 -1.70
N TYR A 8 -10.93 12.08 -2.87
CA TYR A 8 -10.02 11.10 -3.47
C TYR A 8 -8.77 10.82 -2.62
N ASN A 9 -8.32 11.79 -1.82
CA ASN A 9 -7.13 11.65 -0.99
C ASN A 9 -7.41 10.86 0.31
N ARG A 10 -8.57 11.08 0.95
CA ARG A 10 -8.88 10.43 2.25
C ARG A 10 -9.22 8.95 2.11
N GLU A 11 -10.01 8.60 1.10
CA GLU A 11 -10.39 7.20 0.83
C GLU A 11 -9.16 6.38 0.41
N THR A 12 -8.35 6.92 -0.51
CA THR A 12 -7.10 6.28 -0.94
C THR A 12 -6.12 6.10 0.22
N ALA A 13 -5.94 7.12 1.07
CA ALA A 13 -5.09 6.99 2.25
C ALA A 13 -5.59 5.91 3.23
N GLN A 14 -6.90 5.79 3.41
CA GLN A 14 -7.48 4.72 4.24
C GLN A 14 -7.25 3.34 3.63
N ARG A 15 -7.39 3.18 2.31
CA ARG A 15 -7.10 1.93 1.60
C ARG A 15 -5.63 1.54 1.71
N ILE A 16 -4.72 2.49 1.52
CA ILE A 16 -3.27 2.25 1.67
C ILE A 16 -2.93 1.82 3.10
N GLN A 17 -3.47 2.52 4.11
CA GLN A 17 -3.24 2.18 5.51
C GLN A 17 -3.83 0.81 5.86
N HIS A 18 -5.01 0.49 5.32
CA HIS A 18 -5.66 -0.81 5.49
C HIS A 18 -4.80 -1.93 4.91
N PHE A 19 -4.36 -1.80 3.66
CA PHE A 19 -3.46 -2.72 2.99
C PHE A 19 -2.16 -2.92 3.78
N PHE A 20 -1.49 -1.83 4.18
CA PHE A 20 -0.28 -1.90 4.99
C PHE A 20 -0.49 -2.73 6.27
N ASN A 21 -1.57 -2.47 7.00
CA ASN A 21 -1.88 -3.20 8.23
C ASN A 21 -2.09 -4.69 7.96
N ARG A 22 -2.75 -5.05 6.85
CA ARG A 22 -2.96 -6.45 6.44
C ARG A 22 -1.64 -7.14 6.09
N VAL A 23 -0.76 -6.48 5.33
CA VAL A 23 0.58 -7.01 5.01
C VAL A 23 1.40 -7.21 6.28
N ALA A 24 1.44 -6.22 7.16
CA ALA A 24 2.17 -6.29 8.42
C ALA A 24 1.66 -7.44 9.30
N LEU A 25 0.34 -7.62 9.38
CA LEU A 25 -0.27 -8.68 10.15
C LEU A 25 0.02 -10.06 9.55
N ALA A 26 -0.14 -10.21 8.24
CA ALA A 26 0.11 -11.46 7.54
C ALA A 26 1.57 -11.90 7.67
N TYR A 27 2.50 -10.96 7.55
CA TYR A 27 3.92 -11.23 7.73
C TYR A 27 4.26 -11.65 9.17
N ARG A 28 3.82 -10.87 10.17
CA ARG A 28 4.13 -11.16 11.58
C ARG A 28 3.47 -12.44 12.11
N GLN A 29 2.36 -12.86 11.49
CA GLN A 29 1.69 -14.14 11.76
C GLN A 29 2.20 -15.29 10.87
N ASN A 30 3.29 -15.09 10.11
CA ASN A 30 3.89 -16.09 9.21
C ASN A 30 2.97 -16.63 8.11
N ALA A 31 1.91 -15.91 7.75
CA ALA A 31 1.01 -16.30 6.66
C ALA A 31 1.61 -15.99 5.27
N ILE A 32 2.55 -15.05 5.20
CA ILE A 32 3.35 -14.76 4.01
C ILE A 32 4.84 -14.65 4.40
N PRO A 33 5.77 -15.03 3.51
CA PRO A 33 7.18 -14.88 3.77
C PRO A 33 7.61 -13.41 3.67
N ARG A 34 8.77 -13.08 4.26
CA ARG A 34 9.33 -11.72 4.29
C ARG A 34 9.51 -11.14 2.89
N GLU A 35 9.97 -11.95 1.94
CA GLU A 35 10.19 -11.57 0.55
C GLU A 35 8.89 -11.13 -0.13
N MET A 36 7.78 -11.82 0.17
CA MET A 36 6.47 -11.46 -0.36
C MET A 36 5.96 -10.17 0.28
N ALA A 37 6.10 -10.02 1.60
CA ALA A 37 5.76 -8.77 2.28
C ALA A 37 6.55 -7.58 1.71
N LEU A 38 7.85 -7.75 1.47
CA LEU A 38 8.70 -6.72 0.86
C LEU A 38 8.26 -6.39 -0.57
N ALA A 39 7.93 -7.41 -1.38
CA ALA A 39 7.46 -7.21 -2.75
C ALA A 39 6.14 -6.41 -2.79
N LEU A 40 5.20 -6.75 -1.89
CA LEU A 40 3.93 -6.03 -1.72
C LEU A 40 4.15 -4.57 -1.30
N LEU A 41 5.00 -4.33 -0.30
CA LEU A 41 5.34 -2.99 0.14
C LEU A 41 6.05 -2.18 -0.94
N ASN A 42 6.99 -2.78 -1.68
CA ASN A 42 7.67 -2.12 -2.80
C ASN A 42 6.71 -1.73 -3.92
N ALA A 43 5.71 -2.57 -4.20
CA ALA A 43 4.72 -2.29 -5.24
C ALA A 43 3.81 -1.11 -4.87
N THR A 44 3.53 -0.89 -3.58
CA THR A 44 2.64 0.19 -3.12
C THR A 44 3.39 1.48 -2.77
N PHE A 45 4.55 1.38 -2.13
CA PHE A 45 5.30 2.52 -1.58
C PHE A 45 6.61 2.82 -2.35
N GLY A 46 6.98 1.97 -3.30
CA GLY A 46 8.22 2.09 -4.05
C GLY A 46 9.41 1.39 -3.39
N PRO A 47 10.50 1.17 -4.16
CA PRO A 47 11.66 0.38 -3.73
C PRO A 47 12.49 1.03 -2.62
N THR A 48 12.33 2.33 -2.39
CA THR A 48 13.05 3.07 -1.34
C THR A 48 12.34 2.95 0.01
N GLU A 49 11.01 3.05 0.03
CA GLU A 49 10.23 3.07 1.28
C GLU A 49 9.81 1.67 1.74
N GLY A 50 9.60 0.71 0.82
CA GLY A 50 9.26 -0.66 1.17
C GLY A 50 10.23 -1.33 2.16
N PRO A 51 11.57 -1.23 1.98
CA PRO A 51 12.53 -1.74 2.94
C PRO A 51 12.41 -1.09 4.33
N ARG A 52 12.16 0.23 4.40
CA ARG A 52 12.00 0.95 5.67
C ARG A 52 10.76 0.49 6.43
N TYR A 53 9.66 0.25 5.70
CA TYR A 53 8.43 -0.24 6.28
C TYR A 53 8.57 -1.67 6.82
N ILE A 54 9.24 -2.56 6.10
CA ILE A 54 9.41 -3.95 6.58
C ILE A 54 10.31 -4.01 7.82
N GLU A 55 11.38 -3.21 7.88
CA GLU A 55 12.20 -3.05 9.09
C GLU A 55 11.37 -2.51 10.25
N GLY A 56 10.51 -1.53 10.02
CA GLY A 56 9.58 -1.02 11.03
C GLY A 56 8.62 -2.09 11.56
N ILE A 57 8.16 -3.01 10.69
CA ILE A 57 7.32 -4.14 11.09
C ILE A 57 8.12 -5.18 11.90
N ASP A 58 9.38 -5.44 11.53
CA ASP A 58 10.29 -6.34 12.25
C ASP A 58 10.51 -5.89 13.71
N LEU A 59 10.47 -4.57 13.96
CA LEU A 59 10.63 -3.96 15.29
C LEU A 59 9.37 -3.97 16.16
N ILE A 60 8.24 -4.50 15.66
CA ILE A 60 7.00 -4.55 16.43
C ILE A 60 7.08 -5.68 17.49
N ASP A 61 7.30 -5.26 18.74
CA ASP A 61 7.38 -6.11 19.93
C ASP A 61 6.14 -6.01 20.84
N ARG A 62 4.96 -6.09 20.22
CA ARG A 62 3.69 -6.13 20.96
C ARG A 62 2.82 -7.28 20.43
N PRO A 63 1.92 -7.83 21.26
CA PRO A 63 0.94 -8.79 20.78
C PRO A 63 0.13 -8.16 19.64
N LEU A 64 0.06 -8.87 18.52
CA LEU A 64 -0.71 -8.47 17.35
C LEU A 64 -2.07 -9.16 17.38
N PRO A 65 -3.11 -8.53 16.80
CA PRO A 65 -4.38 -9.23 16.62
C PRO A 65 -4.17 -10.51 15.78
N PRO A 66 -5.05 -11.51 15.91
CA PRO A 66 -5.04 -12.62 14.98
C PRO A 66 -5.41 -12.12 13.57
N LEU A 67 -4.98 -12.86 12.54
CA LEU A 67 -5.57 -12.69 11.22
C LEU A 67 -7.07 -12.97 11.28
N THR A 68 -7.85 -12.23 10.49
CA THR A 68 -9.28 -12.51 10.31
C THR A 68 -9.45 -13.94 9.75
N GLU A 69 -10.48 -14.66 10.17
CA GLU A 69 -10.73 -16.07 9.77
C GLU A 69 -10.82 -16.26 8.24
N ASN A 70 -11.18 -15.20 7.54
CA ASN A 70 -11.34 -15.07 6.10
C ASN A 70 -10.14 -14.38 5.43
N PHE A 71 -8.97 -14.38 6.06
CA PHE A 71 -7.74 -13.90 5.40
C PHE A 71 -7.41 -14.73 4.17
N SER A 72 -7.15 -14.04 3.06
CA SER A 72 -6.74 -14.61 1.79
C SER A 72 -5.52 -13.87 1.26
N VAL A 73 -4.48 -14.62 0.90
CA VAL A 73 -3.30 -14.09 0.20
C VAL A 73 -3.71 -13.55 -1.18
N ASP A 74 -4.64 -14.22 -1.86
CA ASP A 74 -5.13 -13.76 -3.17
C ASP A 74 -5.84 -12.41 -3.08
N ASP A 75 -6.63 -12.19 -2.02
CA ASP A 75 -7.28 -10.90 -1.79
C ASP A 75 -6.26 -9.80 -1.47
N LEU A 76 -5.18 -10.16 -0.77
CA LEU A 76 -4.08 -9.24 -0.50
C LEU A 76 -3.33 -8.85 -1.79
N MET A 77 -3.07 -9.83 -2.67
CA MET A 77 -2.44 -9.59 -3.97
C MET A 77 -3.34 -8.75 -4.89
N ARG A 78 -4.66 -9.00 -4.89
CA ARG A 78 -5.64 -8.20 -5.64
C ARG A 78 -5.66 -6.75 -5.15
N GLU A 79 -5.71 -6.53 -3.83
CA GLU A 79 -5.68 -5.18 -3.25
C GLU A 79 -4.38 -4.43 -3.61
N CYS A 80 -3.24 -5.13 -3.59
CA CYS A 80 -1.96 -4.56 -4.03
C CYS A 80 -2.00 -4.11 -5.49
N TYR A 81 -2.62 -4.90 -6.37
CA TYR A 81 -2.76 -4.57 -7.79
C TYR A 81 -3.64 -3.34 -8.00
N ASP A 82 -4.78 -3.27 -7.30
CA ASP A 82 -5.70 -2.13 -7.38
C ASP A 82 -5.03 -0.83 -6.91
N LEU A 83 -4.27 -0.88 -5.82
CA LEU A 83 -3.51 0.28 -5.33
C LEU A 83 -2.41 0.71 -6.31
N ARG A 84 -1.78 -0.25 -7.00
CA ARG A 84 -0.76 0.05 -8.01
C ARG A 84 -1.35 0.71 -9.24
N ILE A 85 -2.55 0.31 -9.68
CA ILE A 85 -3.25 1.00 -10.79
C ILE A 85 -3.49 2.46 -10.42
N LEU A 86 -4.02 2.73 -9.23
CA LEU A 86 -4.25 4.11 -8.76
C LEU A 86 -2.96 4.94 -8.71
N ALA A 87 -1.84 4.33 -8.32
CA ALA A 87 -0.55 5.01 -8.29
C ALA A 87 -0.04 5.35 -9.70
N ILE A 88 -0.25 4.46 -10.68
CA ILE A 88 0.10 4.69 -12.09
C ILE A 88 -0.78 5.80 -12.68
N GLU A 89 -2.10 5.70 -12.53
CA GLU A 89 -3.06 6.70 -13.02
C GLU A 89 -2.74 8.09 -12.45
N PHE A 90 -2.38 8.17 -11.17
CA PHE A 90 -1.97 9.44 -10.56
C PHE A 90 -0.68 9.98 -11.15
N ALA A 91 0.32 9.13 -11.40
CA ALA A 91 1.58 9.55 -12.01
C ALA A 91 1.37 10.09 -13.44
N GLU A 92 0.54 9.43 -14.24
CA GLU A 92 0.17 9.87 -15.59
C GLU A 92 -0.51 11.25 -15.57
N ILE A 93 -1.50 11.44 -14.67
CA ILE A 93 -2.18 12.74 -14.51
C ILE A 93 -1.20 13.85 -14.11
N GLN A 94 -0.22 13.56 -13.25
CA GLN A 94 0.81 14.54 -12.85
C GLN A 94 1.74 14.88 -14.01
N GLU A 95 2.14 13.90 -14.82
CA GLU A 95 2.95 14.15 -16.03
C GLU A 95 2.21 15.00 -17.05
N GLU A 96 0.94 14.71 -17.33
CA GLU A 96 0.12 15.50 -18.25
C GLU A 96 -0.04 16.95 -17.77
N ARG A 97 -0.25 17.16 -16.47
CA ARG A 97 -0.30 18.50 -15.88
C ARG A 97 1.02 19.24 -16.01
N ASN A 98 2.13 18.57 -15.72
CA ASN A 98 3.45 19.18 -15.83
C ASN A 98 3.79 19.54 -17.28
N ARG A 99 3.34 18.75 -18.26
CA ARG A 99 3.50 19.06 -19.70
C ARG A 99 2.58 20.20 -20.15
N GLY A 100 1.35 20.28 -19.63
CA GLY A 100 0.39 21.35 -19.96
C GLY A 100 0.71 22.71 -19.32
N HIS A 101 1.45 22.74 -18.20
CA HIS A 101 1.92 23.98 -17.55
C HIS A 101 3.23 24.54 -18.13
N GLN A 102 3.91 23.82 -19.03
CA GLN A 102 5.14 24.26 -19.70
C GLN A 102 4.90 24.88 -21.10
N GLN A 103 3.63 25.13 -21.48
CA GLN A 103 3.24 25.86 -22.69
C GLN A 103 2.64 27.22 -22.32
#